data_AF-A0A840CMG8-F1
#
_entry.id   AF-A0A840CMG8-F1
#
_cell.length_a   1.000
_cell.length_b   1.000
_cell.length_c   1.000
_cell.angle_alpha   90.00
_cell.angle_beta   90.00
_cell.angle_gamma   90.00
#
_symmetry.space_group_name_H-M   'P 1'
#
loop_
_entity.id
_entity.type
_entity.pdbx_description
1 polymer ?
#
loop_
_entity_poly.entity_id
_entity_poly.type
_entity_poly.pdbx_seq_one_letter_code
_entity_poly.pdbx_strand_id
1 'polypeptide(L)'
;MKSIKYIYTVLLILLLSCSNDEGYLDNGNEGKSETPASAVKFNLGFQASTKVATDEAFQSIFENGDEVGLFVVKEGEILQATGNYEDNRKLVYNGTNWQLEGDDIFYPTDGTNLSVYAYYPYQDGTNPTDLAFEAGTDQNNAAGYSASDFLLAKAENQTEANINLPFSHTMALIHVEVVRGKNLASITSALEMNLHSCMTSFISDWSTLKATVKTGTVNDIKMLRVENSLNAHIYRALVPAQTIVSGTKLFSFVQTTNGSEIDNIYTTAAETELVAGKVTKWKITLNGEELPEHNYQVGDVYPFTGTPIGIVFEISNEGKNGKIVSLKENQQRWGANKDESADGVPTIRDVNDGKTASQNLVEKRRSGSNFATDYAVFSWLLNTMNESNVYGEWYMPAKNELRSLVAGMSGLTYSQIVNTWTDGNSMPDFTAQACVDARTAFNTKIKNAGGTEMNITNGQYWASTEADATFAWSVHLETGKIHATKRKDDAWGRLRPIMQF
;
A
#
# COMPACT_ATOMS: atom_id res chain seq x y z
N MET A 1 -16.50 -12.15 -14.13
CA MET A 1 -17.59 -11.51 -13.35
C MET A 1 -17.13 -10.10 -13.00
N LYS A 2 -17.26 -9.17 -13.95
CA LYS A 2 -18.14 -7.98 -13.93
C LYS A 2 -17.93 -7.07 -12.71
N SER A 3 -17.04 -6.08 -12.84
CA SER A 3 -17.15 -4.80 -12.16
C SER A 3 -17.95 -3.85 -13.05
N ILE A 4 -19.02 -3.29 -12.50
CA ILE A 4 -19.83 -2.25 -13.14
C ILE A 4 -19.16 -0.92 -12.82
N LYS A 5 -18.67 -0.23 -13.86
CA LYS A 5 -18.22 1.16 -13.79
C LYS A 5 -19.37 2.05 -14.20
N TYR A 6 -19.87 2.90 -13.30
CA TYR A 6 -20.80 3.96 -13.67
C TYR A 6 -20.01 5.12 -14.30
N ILE A 7 -20.27 5.32 -15.59
CA ILE A 7 -19.86 6.49 -16.37
C ILE A 7 -20.94 7.56 -16.12
N TYR A 8 -20.57 8.70 -15.54
CA TYR A 8 -21.44 9.87 -15.52
C TYR A 8 -21.23 10.69 -16.78
N THR A 9 -22.24 10.67 -17.64
CA THR A 9 -22.36 11.48 -18.85
C THR A 9 -22.60 12.94 -18.47
N VAL A 10 -21.70 13.82 -18.91
CA VAL A 10 -21.89 15.28 -18.92
C VAL A 10 -22.96 15.62 -19.96
N LEU A 11 -24.14 16.06 -19.52
CA LEU A 11 -25.17 16.63 -20.39
C LEU A 11 -25.16 18.16 -20.23
N LEU A 12 -24.57 18.82 -21.21
CA LEU A 12 -24.59 20.27 -21.40
C LEU A 12 -25.94 20.64 -22.04
N ILE A 13 -26.83 21.31 -21.32
CA ILE A 13 -28.05 21.93 -21.89
C ILE A 13 -27.93 23.46 -21.74
N LEU A 14 -28.06 24.11 -22.89
CA LEU A 14 -27.97 25.55 -23.13
C LEU A 14 -29.17 26.31 -22.55
N LEU A 15 -28.86 27.51 -22.06
CA LEU A 15 -29.78 28.57 -21.64
C LEU A 15 -30.64 29.09 -22.80
N LEU A 16 -31.96 29.16 -22.62
CA LEU A 16 -32.85 30.17 -23.21
C LEU A 16 -34.11 30.30 -22.35
N SER A 17 -34.28 31.42 -21.65
CA SER A 17 -35.55 32.15 -21.62
C SER A 17 -35.37 33.49 -20.89
N CYS A 18 -35.30 34.57 -21.67
CA CYS A 18 -35.77 35.87 -21.25
C CYS A 18 -37.07 36.13 -22.02
N SER A 19 -38.15 36.47 -21.31
CA SER A 19 -39.05 37.53 -21.76
C SER A 19 -39.65 38.21 -20.53
N ASN A 20 -39.44 39.51 -20.43
CA ASN A 20 -40.24 40.41 -19.60
C ASN A 20 -41.61 40.64 -20.26
N ASP A 21 -42.65 40.83 -19.45
CA ASP A 21 -43.31 42.13 -19.21
C ASP A 21 -44.85 42.05 -19.04
N GLU A 22 -45.34 43.03 -18.29
CA GLU A 22 -46.72 43.52 -18.15
C GLU A 22 -47.65 42.92 -17.07
N GLY A 23 -47.69 43.64 -15.92
CA GLY A 23 -48.80 44.56 -15.67
C GLY A 23 -49.99 44.05 -14.83
N TYR A 24 -49.94 44.30 -13.52
CA TYR A 24 -51.15 44.71 -12.78
C TYR A 24 -50.76 45.55 -11.54
N LEU A 25 -51.26 46.78 -11.49
CA LEU A 25 -51.32 47.60 -10.28
C LEU A 25 -52.68 47.36 -9.63
N ASP A 26 -52.75 46.95 -8.36
CA ASP A 26 -53.67 47.56 -7.40
C ASP A 26 -53.32 47.22 -5.92
N ASN A 27 -53.58 48.23 -5.11
CA ASN A 27 -53.46 48.51 -3.67
C ASN A 27 -53.30 47.39 -2.63
N GLY A 28 -52.28 47.61 -1.79
CA GLY A 28 -52.45 47.86 -0.35
C GLY A 28 -53.21 46.81 0.47
N ASN A 29 -52.46 45.89 1.08
CA ASN A 29 -52.64 45.60 2.50
C ASN A 29 -51.35 45.01 3.09
N GLU A 30 -50.99 45.49 4.28
CA GLU A 30 -49.91 44.95 5.10
C GLU A 30 -50.21 43.48 5.42
N GLY A 31 -49.36 42.60 4.92
CA GLY A 31 -49.25 41.23 5.37
C GLY A 31 -47.79 40.84 5.19
N LYS A 32 -47.00 40.87 6.27
CA LYS A 32 -45.74 40.13 6.30
C LYS A 32 -46.11 38.68 5.99
N SER A 33 -45.80 38.24 4.77
CA SER A 33 -45.82 36.83 4.42
C SER A 33 -44.73 36.18 5.26
N GLU A 34 -45.11 35.61 6.40
CA GLU A 34 -44.24 34.74 7.18
C GLU A 34 -44.00 33.48 6.35
N THR A 35 -42.98 33.53 5.50
CA THR A 35 -42.29 32.30 5.09
C THR A 35 -41.90 31.58 6.38
N PRO A 36 -42.34 30.32 6.59
CA PRO A 36 -41.96 29.58 7.79
C PRO A 36 -40.44 29.58 7.89
N ALA A 37 -39.92 29.89 9.09
CA ALA A 37 -38.49 29.87 9.35
C ALA A 37 -37.94 28.51 8.89
N SER A 38 -36.97 28.54 7.97
CA SER A 38 -36.36 27.29 7.49
C SER A 38 -35.44 26.74 8.58
N ALA A 39 -35.59 25.46 8.88
CA ALA A 39 -34.70 24.75 9.80
C ALA A 39 -33.25 24.84 9.29
N VAL A 40 -32.31 24.94 10.24
CA VAL A 40 -30.88 24.92 9.97
C VAL A 40 -30.46 23.55 9.44
N LYS A 41 -29.66 23.55 8.38
CA LYS A 41 -29.08 22.37 7.76
C LYS A 41 -27.56 22.49 7.79
N PHE A 42 -26.89 21.40 8.14
CA PHE A 42 -25.44 21.35 8.24
C PHE A 42 -24.85 20.57 7.07
N ASN A 43 -23.91 21.20 6.37
CA ASN A 43 -23.09 20.54 5.36
C ASN A 43 -21.69 20.34 5.92
N LEU A 44 -21.32 19.09 6.18
CA LEU A 44 -20.04 18.75 6.76
C LEU A 44 -19.08 18.33 5.66
N GLY A 45 -17.84 18.81 5.74
CA GLY A 45 -16.77 18.43 4.83
C GLY A 45 -15.42 18.71 5.47
N PHE A 46 -14.34 18.26 4.82
CA PHE A 46 -12.99 18.46 5.33
C PHE A 46 -12.39 19.75 4.78
N GLN A 47 -11.69 20.48 5.64
CA GLN A 47 -10.95 21.66 5.22
C GLN A 47 -9.82 21.24 4.26
N ALA A 48 -9.80 21.83 3.06
CA ALA A 48 -8.72 21.59 2.11
C ALA A 48 -7.39 22.06 2.70
N SER A 49 -6.53 21.12 3.12
CA SER A 49 -5.26 21.44 3.75
C SER A 49 -4.10 20.73 3.04
N THR A 50 -3.27 21.52 2.35
CA THR A 50 -1.98 21.12 1.74
C THR A 50 -2.03 20.09 0.59
N LYS A 51 -0.89 19.90 -0.10
CA LYS A 51 -0.72 18.91 -1.19
C LYS A 51 -0.96 17.46 -0.76
N VAL A 52 -0.89 17.14 0.54
CA VAL A 52 -1.05 15.76 1.05
C VAL A 52 -2.53 15.37 1.13
N ALA A 53 -3.44 16.28 1.48
CA ALA A 53 -4.87 15.98 1.51
C ALA A 53 -5.48 15.71 0.11
N THR A 54 -4.80 16.12 -0.96
CA THR A 54 -5.20 15.82 -2.35
C THR A 54 -4.68 14.49 -2.86
N ASP A 55 -3.77 13.83 -2.15
CA ASP A 55 -3.33 12.46 -2.47
C ASP A 55 -4.48 11.51 -2.13
N GLU A 56 -4.92 10.70 -3.11
CA GLU A 56 -5.99 9.72 -2.94
C GLU A 56 -5.77 8.80 -1.72
N ALA A 57 -4.50 8.53 -1.35
CA ALA A 57 -4.18 7.71 -0.20
C ALA A 57 -4.51 8.36 1.16
N PHE A 58 -4.75 9.67 1.22
CA PHE A 58 -4.98 10.43 2.46
C PHE A 58 -6.28 11.24 2.43
N GLN A 59 -7.21 10.91 1.53
CA GLN A 59 -8.54 11.54 1.54
C GLN A 59 -9.38 11.03 2.70
N SER A 60 -9.94 11.96 3.44
CA SER A 60 -10.88 11.68 4.53
C SER A 60 -12.30 11.73 3.99
N ILE A 61 -13.10 10.73 4.38
CA ILE A 61 -14.53 10.66 4.09
C ILE A 61 -15.25 10.28 5.37
N PHE A 62 -16.46 10.80 5.55
CA PHE A 62 -17.36 10.30 6.57
C PHE A 62 -18.03 9.02 6.08
N GLU A 63 -18.21 8.06 6.98
CA GLU A 63 -18.80 6.76 6.72
C GLU A 63 -20.17 6.64 7.37
N ASN A 64 -21.02 5.78 6.82
CA ASN A 64 -22.36 5.53 7.38
C ASN A 64 -22.25 5.09 8.84
N GLY A 65 -22.89 5.83 9.75
CA GLY A 65 -22.82 5.63 11.18
C GLY A 65 -21.92 6.62 11.92
N ASP A 66 -21.15 7.47 11.23
CA ASP A 66 -20.37 8.52 11.89
C ASP A 66 -21.24 9.52 12.63
N GLU A 67 -20.79 9.93 13.82
CA GLU A 67 -21.54 10.75 14.75
C GLU A 67 -20.76 12.02 15.14
N VAL A 68 -21.40 13.17 15.04
CA VAL A 68 -20.82 14.50 15.33
C VAL A 68 -21.62 15.18 16.43
N GLY A 69 -20.95 15.86 17.35
CA GLY A 69 -21.58 16.73 18.33
C GLY A 69 -21.51 18.20 17.92
N LEU A 70 -22.59 18.94 18.17
CA LEU A 70 -22.75 20.35 17.86
C LEU A 70 -23.06 21.18 19.10
N PHE A 71 -22.42 22.33 19.23
CA PHE A 71 -22.82 23.41 20.11
C PHE A 71 -23.15 24.64 19.28
N VAL A 72 -24.25 25.30 19.63
CA VAL A 72 -24.68 26.53 18.95
C VAL A 72 -24.74 27.65 19.96
N VAL A 73 -24.18 28.80 19.61
CA VAL A 73 -24.22 30.02 20.43
C VAL A 73 -24.80 31.17 19.62
N LYS A 74 -25.47 32.11 20.29
CA LYS A 74 -25.89 33.35 19.64
C LYS A 74 -24.68 34.27 19.45
N GLU A 75 -24.72 35.10 18.41
CA GLU A 75 -23.73 36.14 18.19
C GLU A 75 -23.55 37.03 19.44
N GLY A 76 -22.29 37.28 19.80
CA GLY A 76 -21.92 38.05 20.99
C GLY A 76 -21.87 37.23 22.29
N GLU A 77 -22.35 35.99 22.30
CA GLU A 77 -22.19 35.05 23.41
C GLU A 77 -20.90 34.22 23.28
N ILE A 78 -20.33 33.83 24.41
CA ILE A 78 -19.16 32.97 24.49
C ILE A 78 -19.64 31.54 24.74
N LEU A 79 -19.04 30.56 24.06
CA LEU A 79 -19.30 29.13 24.29
C LEU A 79 -19.15 28.77 25.78
N GLN A 80 -20.24 28.31 26.38
CA GLN A 80 -20.32 27.92 27.78
C GLN A 80 -20.28 26.40 27.95
N ALA A 81 -20.06 25.93 29.17
CA ALA A 81 -20.12 24.51 29.49
C ALA A 81 -21.52 23.91 29.30
N THR A 82 -22.56 24.69 29.65
CA THR A 82 -23.98 24.37 29.47
C THR A 82 -24.78 25.67 29.31
N GLY A 83 -26.01 25.56 28.82
CA GLY A 83 -26.91 26.70 28.62
C GLY A 83 -26.59 27.51 27.38
N ASN A 84 -25.91 26.91 26.40
CA ASN A 84 -25.76 27.52 25.07
C ASN A 84 -27.12 27.54 24.35
N TYR A 85 -27.19 28.15 23.17
CA TYR A 85 -28.41 28.12 22.36
C TYR A 85 -28.83 26.68 22.05
N GLU A 86 -27.85 25.82 21.73
CA GLU A 86 -28.01 24.38 21.68
C GLU A 86 -26.77 23.71 22.29
N ASP A 87 -26.98 22.73 23.17
CA ASP A 87 -25.92 21.98 23.83
C ASP A 87 -25.78 20.56 23.25
N ASN A 88 -24.58 20.23 22.77
CA ASN A 88 -24.13 18.91 22.33
C ASN A 88 -25.13 18.13 21.46
N ARG A 89 -25.75 18.79 20.48
CA ARG A 89 -26.71 18.15 19.57
C ARG A 89 -26.01 17.15 18.67
N LYS A 90 -26.57 15.95 18.55
CA LYS A 90 -25.98 14.85 17.78
C LYS A 90 -26.42 14.88 16.32
N LEU A 91 -25.46 14.80 15.41
CA LEU A 91 -25.66 14.53 13.99
C LEU A 91 -25.16 13.11 13.66
N VAL A 92 -25.93 12.36 12.88
CA VAL A 92 -25.56 11.02 12.42
C VAL A 92 -25.52 10.98 10.89
N TYR A 93 -24.42 10.50 10.32
CA TYR A 93 -24.30 10.33 8.87
C TYR A 93 -24.91 9.00 8.43
N ASN A 94 -25.90 9.04 7.54
CA ASN A 94 -26.54 7.83 7.02
C ASN A 94 -25.92 7.31 5.71
N GLY A 95 -24.71 7.78 5.38
CA GLY A 95 -24.03 7.46 4.12
C GLY A 95 -24.40 8.37 2.95
N THR A 96 -25.42 9.21 3.07
CA THR A 96 -25.80 10.21 2.04
C THR A 96 -25.97 11.61 2.62
N ASN A 97 -26.64 11.72 3.78
CA ASN A 97 -26.96 12.98 4.44
C ASN A 97 -26.70 12.88 5.94
N TRP A 98 -26.48 14.03 6.56
CA TRP A 98 -26.45 14.17 8.01
C TRP A 98 -27.87 14.36 8.56
N GLN A 99 -28.21 13.58 9.58
CA GLN A 99 -29.50 13.67 10.28
C GLN A 99 -29.28 14.17 11.69
N LEU A 100 -29.97 15.25 12.06
CA LEU A 100 -29.99 15.77 13.42
C LEU A 100 -30.88 14.87 14.28
N GLU A 101 -30.38 14.49 15.45
CA GLU A 101 -31.19 13.80 16.45
C GLU A 101 -31.98 14.82 17.29
N GLY A 102 -33.27 14.54 17.48
CA GLY A 102 -34.21 15.42 18.18
C GLY A 102 -34.87 16.44 17.27
N ASP A 103 -35.31 17.56 17.85
CA ASP A 103 -36.05 18.62 17.15
C ASP A 103 -35.15 19.46 16.24
N ASP A 104 -35.70 19.99 15.14
CA ASP A 104 -34.97 20.89 14.26
C ASP A 104 -34.48 22.16 14.99
N ILE A 105 -33.30 22.64 14.61
CA ILE A 105 -32.75 23.92 15.09
C ILE A 105 -33.24 25.03 14.16
N PHE A 106 -33.73 26.13 14.72
CA PHE A 106 -34.18 27.31 13.96
C PHE A 106 -33.37 28.53 14.34
N TYR A 107 -33.37 29.56 13.48
CA TYR A 107 -32.78 30.84 13.86
C TYR A 107 -33.61 31.54 14.95
N PRO A 108 -32.96 32.29 15.86
CA PRO A 108 -33.65 33.13 16.83
C PRO A 108 -34.62 34.12 16.16
N THR A 109 -35.80 34.31 16.77
CA THR A 109 -36.82 35.25 16.27
C THR A 109 -36.40 36.72 16.38
N ASP A 110 -35.42 37.01 17.23
CA ASP A 110 -34.78 38.33 17.38
C ASP A 110 -33.82 38.66 16.22
N GLY A 111 -33.58 37.71 15.30
CA GLY A 111 -32.73 37.89 14.13
C GLY A 111 -31.23 37.74 14.43
N THR A 112 -30.87 37.27 15.63
CA THR A 112 -29.46 37.10 16.03
C THR A 112 -28.79 35.99 15.22
N ASN A 113 -27.56 36.24 14.76
CA ASN A 113 -26.77 35.25 14.04
C ASN A 113 -26.34 34.10 14.96
N LEU A 114 -25.99 32.96 14.37
CA LEU A 114 -25.55 31.77 15.11
C LEU A 114 -24.09 31.46 14.81
N SER A 115 -23.32 31.10 15.84
CA SER A 115 -22.02 30.45 15.68
C SER A 115 -22.12 28.99 16.10
N VAL A 116 -21.56 28.11 15.29
CA VAL A 116 -21.66 26.66 15.44
C VAL A 116 -20.27 26.09 15.65
N TYR A 117 -20.14 25.25 16.66
CA TYR A 117 -18.94 24.52 17.03
C TYR A 117 -19.25 23.02 16.91
N ALA A 118 -18.56 22.30 16.03
CA ALA A 118 -18.73 20.87 15.86
C ALA A 118 -17.46 20.04 16.14
N TYR A 119 -17.63 18.82 16.65
CA TYR A 119 -16.54 17.87 16.86
C TYR A 119 -16.93 16.44 16.50
N TYR A 120 -15.92 15.64 16.17
CA TYR A 120 -16.02 14.20 15.92
C TYR A 120 -14.90 13.48 16.68
N PRO A 121 -15.14 12.26 17.20
CA PRO A 121 -16.44 11.57 17.27
C PRO A 121 -17.32 12.11 18.41
N TYR A 122 -18.64 11.99 18.28
CA TYR A 122 -19.62 12.39 19.30
C TYR A 122 -19.40 11.68 20.64
N GLN A 123 -19.53 12.44 21.74
CA GLN A 123 -19.56 11.93 23.11
C GLN A 123 -20.72 12.56 23.88
N ASP A 124 -21.51 11.74 24.58
CA ASP A 124 -22.63 12.24 25.39
C ASP A 124 -22.14 13.02 26.61
N GLY A 125 -22.90 14.03 27.03
CA GLY A 125 -22.56 14.86 28.20
C GLY A 125 -21.28 15.70 28.08
N THR A 126 -20.81 15.98 26.86
CA THR A 126 -19.58 16.74 26.61
C THR A 126 -19.66 18.18 27.14
N ASN A 127 -18.62 18.61 27.85
CA ASN A 127 -18.36 20.02 28.15
C ASN A 127 -17.45 20.62 27.06
N PRO A 128 -17.93 21.54 26.21
CA PRO A 128 -17.13 22.08 25.11
C PRO A 128 -15.97 22.98 25.58
N THR A 129 -16.01 23.48 26.82
CA THR A 129 -14.96 24.34 27.39
C THR A 129 -13.80 23.57 28.03
N ASP A 130 -13.95 22.25 28.19
CA ASP A 130 -12.93 21.34 28.75
C ASP A 130 -13.03 19.96 28.08
N LEU A 131 -13.20 19.94 26.76
CA LEU A 131 -13.36 18.69 26.03
C LEU A 131 -12.02 17.95 25.97
N ALA A 132 -11.91 16.94 26.82
CA ALA A 132 -10.83 15.99 26.84
C ALA A 132 -11.15 14.78 25.96
N PHE A 133 -10.14 14.30 25.25
CA PHE A 133 -10.26 13.11 24.42
C PHE A 133 -9.04 12.22 24.62
N GLU A 134 -9.23 10.91 24.41
CA GLU A 134 -8.16 9.94 24.42
C GLU A 134 -8.27 9.04 23.19
N ALA A 135 -7.22 9.05 22.37
CA ALA A 135 -7.13 8.14 21.22
C ALA A 135 -7.04 6.69 21.70
N GLY A 136 -7.74 5.79 21.01
CA GLY A 136 -7.74 4.38 21.36
C GLY A 136 -6.37 3.73 21.18
N THR A 137 -6.07 2.75 22.04
CA THR A 137 -4.86 1.91 21.94
C THR A 137 -5.01 0.76 20.95
N ASP A 138 -6.23 0.48 20.48
CA ASP A 138 -6.48 -0.52 19.44
C ASP A 138 -7.03 0.16 18.19
N GLN A 139 -6.13 0.57 17.30
CA GLN A 139 -6.45 1.19 16.02
C GLN A 139 -6.28 0.21 14.85
N ASN A 140 -6.17 -1.10 15.09
CA ASN A 140 -5.83 -2.08 14.05
C ASN A 140 -6.94 -2.37 13.03
N ASN A 141 -8.09 -1.74 13.18
CA ASN A 141 -9.28 -1.91 12.35
C ASN A 141 -9.96 -0.54 12.12
N ALA A 142 -10.83 -0.48 11.12
CA ALA A 142 -11.48 0.77 10.71
C ALA A 142 -12.24 1.45 11.86
N ALA A 143 -12.99 0.70 12.67
CA ALA A 143 -13.77 1.26 13.77
C ALA A 143 -12.88 1.88 14.85
N GLY A 144 -11.84 1.17 15.31
CA GLY A 144 -10.90 1.68 16.32
C GLY A 144 -10.08 2.87 15.81
N TYR A 145 -9.72 2.85 14.52
CA TYR A 145 -9.00 3.94 13.88
C TYR A 145 -9.87 5.20 13.75
N SER A 146 -11.09 5.09 13.19
CA SER A 146 -12.02 6.23 13.05
C SER A 146 -12.45 6.78 14.40
N ALA A 147 -12.73 5.92 15.38
CA ALA A 147 -13.01 6.34 16.76
C ALA A 147 -11.81 7.02 17.45
N SER A 148 -10.62 6.95 16.87
CA SER A 148 -9.43 7.66 17.36
C SER A 148 -9.12 8.94 16.60
N ASP A 149 -9.84 9.27 15.52
CA ASP A 149 -9.58 10.47 14.71
C ASP A 149 -10.39 11.66 15.22
N PHE A 150 -9.77 12.53 16.01
CA PHE A 150 -10.48 13.67 16.57
C PHE A 150 -10.44 14.88 15.63
N LEU A 151 -11.64 15.33 15.25
CA LEU A 151 -11.84 16.43 14.31
C LEU A 151 -12.59 17.58 14.99
N LEU A 152 -12.26 18.80 14.58
CA LEU A 152 -12.97 20.01 15.00
C LEU A 152 -13.40 20.83 13.77
N ALA A 153 -14.57 21.46 13.86
CA ALA A 153 -15.02 22.48 12.93
C ALA A 153 -15.67 23.63 13.70
N LYS A 154 -15.63 24.83 13.11
CA LYS A 154 -16.48 25.93 13.54
C LYS A 154 -16.95 26.76 12.35
N ALA A 155 -18.13 27.37 12.50
CA ALA A 155 -18.69 28.34 11.58
C ALA A 155 -19.26 29.51 12.39
N GLU A 156 -18.64 30.67 12.32
CA GLU A 156 -18.97 31.82 13.16
C GLU A 156 -19.91 32.79 12.43
N ASN A 157 -20.82 33.43 13.16
CA ASN A 157 -21.71 34.50 12.68
C ASN A 157 -22.48 34.14 11.39
N GLN A 158 -23.09 32.95 11.38
CA GLN A 158 -23.89 32.47 10.27
C GLN A 158 -25.26 33.16 10.26
N THR A 159 -25.72 33.55 9.07
CA THR A 159 -27.02 34.20 8.82
C THR A 159 -27.97 33.31 8.01
N GLU A 160 -27.42 32.31 7.32
CA GLU A 160 -28.16 31.45 6.39
C GLU A 160 -28.54 30.12 7.03
N ALA A 161 -29.66 29.54 6.58
CA ALA A 161 -30.12 28.24 7.08
C ALA A 161 -29.18 27.08 6.70
N ASN A 162 -28.38 27.19 5.63
CA ASN A 162 -27.40 26.17 5.27
C ASN A 162 -26.02 26.57 5.80
N ILE A 163 -25.53 25.87 6.83
CA ILE A 163 -24.25 26.14 7.48
C ILE A 163 -23.23 25.09 7.05
N ASN A 164 -22.09 25.55 6.53
CA ASN A 164 -20.97 24.67 6.16
C ASN A 164 -20.01 24.52 7.34
N LEU A 165 -19.65 23.29 7.68
CA LEU A 165 -18.73 22.96 8.77
C LEU A 165 -17.45 22.31 8.19
N PRO A 166 -16.37 23.08 8.04
CA PRO A 166 -15.10 22.56 7.53
C PRO A 166 -14.28 21.92 8.66
N PHE A 167 -14.35 20.59 8.76
CA PHE A 167 -13.60 19.80 9.74
C PHE A 167 -12.10 19.78 9.45
N SER A 168 -11.32 19.90 10.51
CA SER A 168 -9.86 19.78 10.52
C SER A 168 -9.41 18.64 11.42
N HIS A 169 -8.42 17.86 10.96
CA HIS A 169 -7.74 16.88 11.80
C HIS A 169 -6.87 17.60 12.84
N THR A 170 -7.09 17.29 14.11
CA THR A 170 -6.32 17.87 15.22
C THR A 170 -5.14 17.00 15.65
N MET A 171 -5.10 15.76 15.15
CA MET A 171 -4.12 14.75 15.51
C MET A 171 -3.00 14.66 14.47
N ALA A 172 -1.87 14.10 14.88
CA ALA A 172 -0.78 13.74 13.98
C ALA A 172 -1.02 12.33 13.41
N LEU A 173 -0.76 12.15 12.12
CA LEU A 173 -0.81 10.85 11.46
C LEU A 173 0.59 10.27 11.35
N ILE A 174 0.82 9.10 11.95
CA ILE A 174 1.99 8.28 11.70
C ILE A 174 1.70 7.37 10.52
N HIS A 175 2.64 7.31 9.56
CA HIS A 175 2.55 6.47 8.38
C HIS A 175 3.85 5.67 8.23
N VAL A 176 3.77 4.35 8.26
CA VAL A 176 4.95 3.48 8.17
C VAL A 176 4.84 2.55 6.98
N GLU A 177 5.80 2.63 6.07
CA GLU A 177 6.03 1.65 5.01
C GLU A 177 7.02 0.60 5.52
N VAL A 178 6.59 -0.66 5.60
CA VAL A 178 7.44 -1.79 5.97
C VAL A 178 7.92 -2.48 4.69
N VAL A 179 9.24 -2.65 4.59
CA VAL A 179 9.91 -3.31 3.49
C VAL A 179 10.61 -4.56 4.00
N ARG A 180 10.53 -5.63 3.22
CA ARG A 180 11.29 -6.85 3.50
C ARG A 180 12.77 -6.67 3.15
N GLY A 181 13.61 -6.95 4.13
CA GLY A 181 15.06 -6.99 4.01
C GLY A 181 15.62 -8.39 3.80
N LYS A 182 16.92 -8.54 4.00
CA LYS A 182 17.63 -9.82 3.80
C LYS A 182 17.14 -10.86 4.79
N ASN A 183 17.09 -12.11 4.35
CA ASN A 183 16.78 -13.30 5.16
C ASN A 183 15.42 -13.30 5.88
N LEU A 184 14.60 -12.25 5.74
CA LEU A 184 13.26 -12.23 6.33
C LEU A 184 12.36 -13.18 5.55
N ALA A 185 11.48 -13.91 6.23
CA ALA A 185 10.37 -14.59 5.57
C ALA A 185 9.48 -13.58 4.82
N SER A 186 8.65 -14.07 3.89
CA SER A 186 7.65 -13.20 3.24
C SER A 186 6.75 -12.58 4.31
N ILE A 187 6.54 -11.27 4.20
CA ILE A 187 5.60 -10.56 5.06
C ILE A 187 4.18 -10.93 4.61
N THR A 188 3.34 -11.33 5.56
CA THR A 188 1.97 -11.79 5.28
C THR A 188 0.92 -10.80 5.78
N SER A 189 -0.37 -11.10 5.58
CA SER A 189 -1.49 -10.36 6.20
C SER A 189 -1.47 -10.41 7.74
N ALA A 190 -0.77 -11.40 8.32
CA ALA A 190 -0.68 -11.60 9.77
C ALA A 190 0.41 -10.78 10.47
N LEU A 191 1.19 -9.97 9.74
CA LEU A 191 2.11 -9.03 10.38
C LEU A 191 1.29 -7.98 11.14
N GLU A 192 1.47 -7.94 12.46
CA GLU A 192 0.96 -6.89 13.34
C GLU A 192 2.07 -5.88 13.62
N MET A 193 1.69 -4.64 13.89
CA MET A 193 2.62 -3.57 14.22
C MET A 193 2.09 -2.76 15.39
N ASN A 194 2.95 -2.51 16.38
CA ASN A 194 2.63 -1.65 17.51
C ASN A 194 3.50 -0.40 17.48
N LEU A 195 2.87 0.72 17.78
CA LEU A 195 3.50 1.99 18.10
C LEU A 195 3.64 2.08 19.63
N HIS A 196 4.83 2.34 20.13
CA HIS A 196 5.11 2.34 21.56
C HIS A 196 5.39 3.74 22.09
N SER A 197 5.18 3.89 23.40
CA SER A 197 5.62 5.08 24.14
C SER A 197 5.00 6.40 23.65
N CYS A 198 3.72 6.39 23.25
CA CYS A 198 3.01 7.59 22.82
C CYS A 198 1.97 8.04 23.85
N MET A 199 1.87 9.34 24.08
CA MET A 199 0.72 9.92 24.78
C MET A 199 -0.52 9.83 23.88
N THR A 200 -1.69 9.50 24.45
CA THR A 200 -2.96 9.34 23.73
C THR A 200 -4.00 10.38 24.12
N SER A 201 -3.90 10.97 25.31
CA SER A 201 -4.87 11.95 25.82
C SER A 201 -4.51 13.39 25.47
N PHE A 202 -5.51 14.22 25.23
CA PHE A 202 -5.36 15.66 24.95
C PHE A 202 -6.61 16.45 25.37
N ILE A 203 -6.50 17.78 25.33
CA ILE A 203 -7.62 18.72 25.49
C ILE A 203 -7.77 19.51 24.19
N SER A 204 -9.00 19.70 23.72
CA SER A 204 -9.27 20.53 22.55
C SER A 204 -9.30 22.02 22.87
N ASP A 205 -8.85 22.82 21.91
CA ASP A 205 -8.99 24.27 21.87
C ASP A 205 -9.78 24.64 20.60
N TRP A 206 -11.06 24.94 20.82
CA TRP A 206 -12.01 25.29 19.79
C TRP A 206 -11.76 26.67 19.16
N SER A 207 -11.07 27.57 19.88
CA SER A 207 -10.76 28.90 19.36
C SER A 207 -9.74 28.82 18.22
N THR A 208 -8.77 27.90 18.36
CA THR A 208 -7.70 27.67 17.38
C THR A 208 -7.90 26.42 16.52
N LEU A 209 -8.95 25.62 16.78
CA LEU A 209 -9.20 24.30 16.18
C LEU A 209 -8.00 23.36 16.33
N LYS A 210 -7.40 23.33 17.52
CA LYS A 210 -6.23 22.51 17.84
C LYS A 210 -6.49 21.62 19.04
N ALA A 211 -5.58 20.67 19.25
CA ALA A 211 -5.51 19.85 20.44
C ALA A 211 -4.15 20.04 21.13
N THR A 212 -4.15 20.05 22.46
CA THR A 212 -2.94 20.07 23.28
C THR A 212 -2.82 18.75 24.03
N VAL A 213 -1.72 18.02 23.79
CA VAL A 213 -1.44 16.75 24.46
C VAL A 213 -1.38 16.91 25.98
N LYS A 214 -2.00 15.98 26.71
CA LYS A 214 -1.87 15.91 28.17
C LYS A 214 -0.58 15.15 28.50
N THR A 215 0.31 15.79 29.26
CA THR A 215 1.50 15.10 29.78
C THR A 215 1.10 14.03 30.78
N GLY A 216 1.76 12.87 30.74
CA GLY A 216 1.49 11.80 31.70
C GLY A 216 1.90 10.43 31.17
N THR A 217 1.01 9.46 31.33
CA THR A 217 1.22 8.07 30.90
C THR A 217 1.36 7.98 29.39
N VAL A 218 2.31 7.16 28.96
CA VAL A 218 2.44 6.74 27.57
C VAL A 218 1.79 5.36 27.40
N ASN A 219 1.23 5.13 26.22
CA ASN A 219 0.54 3.92 25.84
C ASN A 219 1.17 3.31 24.58
N ASP A 220 0.88 2.03 24.40
CA ASP A 220 1.16 1.30 23.18
C ASP A 220 -0.11 1.21 22.33
N ILE A 221 0.03 1.37 21.02
CA ILE A 221 -1.07 1.45 20.07
C ILE A 221 -0.89 0.38 18.99
N LYS A 222 -1.87 -0.51 18.84
CA LYS A 222 -1.95 -1.42 17.71
C LYS A 222 -2.34 -0.65 16.46
N MET A 223 -1.48 -0.65 15.45
CA MET A 223 -1.63 0.21 14.27
C MET A 223 -2.54 -0.39 13.20
N LEU A 224 -3.29 0.46 12.50
CA LEU A 224 -4.10 0.06 11.35
C LEU A 224 -3.20 -0.39 10.21
N ARG A 225 -3.41 -1.61 9.71
CA ARG A 225 -2.86 -2.00 8.41
C ARG A 225 -3.70 -1.42 7.29
N VAL A 226 -3.08 -0.68 6.38
CA VAL A 226 -3.73 -0.14 5.18
C VAL A 226 -3.43 -1.09 4.03
N GLU A 227 -4.43 -1.86 3.61
CA GLU A 227 -4.31 -2.67 2.41
C GLU A 227 -4.27 -1.77 1.17
N ASN A 228 -3.21 -1.87 0.37
CA ASN A 228 -3.14 -1.22 -0.94
C ASN A 228 -2.86 -2.26 -2.04
N SER A 229 -3.23 -1.90 -3.27
CA SER A 229 -3.09 -2.75 -4.47
C SER A 229 -1.64 -2.96 -4.94
N LEU A 230 -0.64 -2.47 -4.20
CA LEU A 230 0.78 -2.43 -4.57
C LEU A 230 1.67 -3.25 -3.64
N ASN A 231 1.12 -4.19 -2.87
CA ASN A 231 1.86 -5.05 -1.93
C ASN A 231 2.72 -4.29 -0.90
N ALA A 232 2.45 -2.99 -0.67
CA ALA A 232 3.17 -2.24 0.36
C ALA A 232 2.55 -2.56 1.73
N HIS A 233 3.38 -2.92 2.69
CA HIS A 233 2.95 -3.17 4.07
C HIS A 233 2.89 -1.83 4.80
N ILE A 234 1.78 -1.12 4.63
CA ILE A 234 1.57 0.21 5.20
C ILE A 234 0.80 0.11 6.51
N TYR A 235 1.28 0.81 7.54
CA TYR A 235 0.60 0.95 8.82
C TYR A 235 0.38 2.40 9.18
N ARG A 236 -0.75 2.69 9.84
CA ARG A 236 -1.13 4.03 10.29
C ARG A 236 -1.58 4.03 11.74
N ALA A 237 -1.28 5.11 12.43
CA ALA A 237 -1.85 5.41 13.75
C ALA A 237 -2.01 6.91 13.92
N LEU A 238 -3.04 7.27 14.68
CA LEU A 238 -3.35 8.64 15.06
C LEU A 238 -2.96 8.83 16.52
N VAL A 239 -2.17 9.87 16.76
CA VAL A 239 -1.77 10.30 18.11
C VAL A 239 -1.88 11.82 18.22
N PRO A 240 -2.09 12.39 19.41
CA PRO A 240 -1.96 13.83 19.61
C PRO A 240 -0.54 14.30 19.23
N ALA A 241 -0.45 15.56 18.79
CA ALA A 241 0.82 16.20 18.50
C ALA A 241 1.76 16.14 19.71
N GLN A 242 2.96 15.61 19.52
CA GLN A 242 3.94 15.38 20.58
C GLN A 242 5.34 15.21 19.99
N THR A 243 6.36 15.28 20.85
CA THR A 243 7.75 15.04 20.44
C THR A 243 8.17 13.64 20.88
N ILE A 244 8.64 12.83 19.93
CA ILE A 244 9.28 11.55 20.19
C ILE A 244 10.78 11.79 20.33
N VAL A 245 11.33 11.53 21.52
CA VAL A 245 12.75 11.69 21.78
C VAL A 245 13.59 10.66 21.01
N SER A 246 14.85 10.99 20.71
CA SER A 246 15.82 10.06 20.14
C SER A 246 16.06 8.87 21.09
N GLY A 247 16.32 7.69 20.53
CA GLY A 247 16.56 6.47 21.30
C GLY A 247 15.29 5.74 21.77
N THR A 248 14.11 6.24 21.40
CA THR A 248 12.83 5.58 21.73
C THR A 248 12.66 4.32 20.87
N LYS A 249 12.41 3.18 21.51
CA LYS A 249 11.93 1.95 20.84
C LYS A 249 10.50 2.16 20.39
N LEU A 250 10.32 2.77 19.22
CA LEU A 250 9.05 3.34 18.79
C LEU A 250 8.13 2.33 18.14
N PHE A 251 8.66 1.34 17.41
CA PHE A 251 7.83 0.35 16.73
C PHE A 251 8.29 -1.08 17.05
N SER A 252 7.33 -1.96 17.28
CA SER A 252 7.53 -3.41 17.18
C SER A 252 6.75 -3.96 16.01
N PHE A 253 7.29 -5.02 15.42
CA PHE A 253 6.67 -5.78 14.34
C PHE A 253 6.55 -7.20 14.82
N VAL A 254 5.36 -7.77 14.73
CA VAL A 254 5.05 -9.10 15.24
C VAL A 254 4.48 -9.94 14.10
N GLN A 255 5.21 -10.97 13.68
CA GLN A 255 4.69 -11.98 12.77
C GLN A 255 5.06 -13.38 13.27
N THR A 256 4.04 -14.20 13.48
CA THR A 256 4.24 -15.63 13.78
C THR A 256 4.52 -16.37 12.47
N THR A 257 5.75 -16.87 12.31
CA THR A 257 6.11 -17.76 11.20
C THR A 257 6.70 -19.03 11.79
N ASN A 258 6.14 -20.20 11.45
CA ASN A 258 6.61 -21.50 11.93
C ASN A 258 6.73 -21.63 13.48
N GLY A 259 5.89 -20.91 14.23
CA GLY A 259 5.86 -20.96 15.70
C GLY A 259 6.86 -20.03 16.40
N SER A 260 7.65 -19.24 15.67
CA SER A 260 8.53 -18.21 16.21
C SER A 260 7.98 -16.81 15.93
N GLU A 261 8.02 -15.97 16.96
CA GLU A 261 7.68 -14.55 16.89
C GLU A 261 8.90 -13.78 16.36
N ILE A 262 8.75 -13.12 15.21
CA ILE A 262 9.74 -12.15 14.77
C ILE A 262 9.41 -10.86 15.52
N ASP A 263 10.16 -10.52 16.57
CA ASP A 263 10.09 -9.22 17.25
C ASP A 263 11.22 -8.32 16.74
N ASN A 264 10.92 -7.55 15.69
CA ASN A 264 11.82 -6.48 15.27
C ASN A 264 11.45 -5.20 16.00
N ILE A 265 12.43 -4.54 16.59
CA ILE A 265 12.22 -3.25 17.26
C ILE A 265 12.93 -2.15 16.46
N TYR A 266 12.16 -1.15 16.02
CA TYR A 266 12.73 0.07 15.47
C TYR A 266 12.96 1.10 16.58
N THR A 267 14.19 1.61 16.66
CA THR A 267 14.56 2.69 17.59
C THR A 267 14.82 3.98 16.82
N THR A 268 14.23 5.09 17.26
CA THR A 268 14.43 6.40 16.63
C THR A 268 15.88 6.86 16.75
N ALA A 269 16.50 7.28 15.63
CA ALA A 269 17.87 7.80 15.65
C ALA A 269 17.93 9.29 16.03
N ALA A 270 16.86 10.03 15.79
CA ALA A 270 16.75 11.45 16.07
C ALA A 270 15.40 11.76 16.71
N GLU A 271 15.35 12.88 17.42
CA GLU A 271 14.09 13.45 17.89
C GLU A 271 13.18 13.71 16.69
N THR A 272 11.89 13.39 16.85
CA THR A 272 10.88 13.56 15.80
C THR A 272 9.67 14.27 16.36
N GLU A 273 9.32 15.41 15.78
CA GLU A 273 8.10 16.14 16.12
C GLU A 273 6.91 15.59 15.33
N LEU A 274 5.88 15.15 16.03
CA LEU A 274 4.59 14.78 15.46
C LEU A 274 3.68 15.99 15.49
N VAL A 275 3.27 16.47 14.33
CA VAL A 275 2.55 17.73 14.18
C VAL A 275 1.08 17.48 13.85
N ALA A 276 0.18 18.18 14.54
CA ALA A 276 -1.26 18.14 14.29
C ALA A 276 -1.61 18.42 12.82
N GLY A 277 -2.51 17.63 12.26
CA GLY A 277 -2.97 17.72 10.88
C GLY A 277 -1.91 17.34 9.83
N LYS A 278 -0.76 16.78 10.24
CA LYS A 278 0.32 16.38 9.33
C LYS A 278 0.62 14.88 9.40
N VAL A 279 1.17 14.39 8.29
CA VAL A 279 1.64 13.02 8.16
C VAL A 279 3.15 12.97 8.39
N THR A 280 3.59 12.16 9.35
CA THR A 280 5.00 11.82 9.55
C THR A 280 5.24 10.42 9.00
N LYS A 281 6.22 10.28 8.09
CA LYS A 281 6.45 9.05 7.32
C LYS A 281 7.73 8.35 7.77
N TRP A 282 7.65 7.03 7.97
CA TRP A 282 8.80 6.14 8.13
C TRP A 282 8.82 5.10 7.02
N LYS A 283 10.03 4.69 6.63
CA LYS A 283 10.27 3.53 5.78
C LYS A 283 11.23 2.61 6.52
N ILE A 284 10.76 1.44 6.93
CA ILE A 284 11.48 0.52 7.81
C ILE A 284 11.73 -0.78 7.07
N THR A 285 13.00 -1.22 7.03
CA THR A 285 13.38 -2.51 6.44
C THR A 285 13.57 -3.55 7.54
N LEU A 286 12.79 -4.63 7.51
CA LEU A 286 12.91 -5.74 8.45
C LEU A 286 13.84 -6.81 7.89
N ASN A 287 14.89 -7.17 8.62
CA ASN A 287 15.75 -8.28 8.24
C ASN A 287 15.37 -9.52 9.06
N GLY A 288 15.57 -10.71 8.48
CA GLY A 288 15.53 -11.95 9.24
C GLY A 288 16.84 -12.17 10.00
N GLU A 289 16.94 -13.33 10.64
CA GLU A 289 18.15 -13.72 11.35
C GLU A 289 19.37 -13.72 10.43
N GLU A 290 20.51 -13.31 10.97
CA GLU A 290 21.78 -13.49 10.28
C GLU A 290 22.03 -14.98 10.08
N LEU A 291 22.34 -15.35 8.85
CA LEU A 291 22.66 -16.72 8.51
C LEU A 291 24.10 -17.00 8.95
N PRO A 292 24.38 -18.14 9.61
CA PRO A 292 25.74 -18.52 9.95
C PRO A 292 26.57 -18.71 8.67
N GLU A 293 27.87 -18.49 8.77
CA GLU A 293 28.79 -18.75 7.65
C GLU A 293 28.68 -20.23 7.22
N HIS A 294 28.45 -20.44 5.92
CA HIS A 294 28.28 -21.77 5.34
C HIS A 294 28.86 -21.79 3.93
N ASN A 295 29.62 -22.83 3.60
CA ASN A 295 30.15 -23.07 2.26
C ASN A 295 29.18 -23.99 1.52
N TYR A 296 28.43 -23.44 0.57
CA TYR A 296 27.43 -24.17 -0.19
C TYR A 296 28.05 -25.04 -1.29
N GLN A 297 27.34 -26.12 -1.62
CA GLN A 297 27.55 -26.96 -2.79
C GLN A 297 26.37 -26.87 -3.75
N VAL A 298 26.60 -27.23 -5.02
CA VAL A 298 25.52 -27.33 -6.01
C VAL A 298 24.49 -28.37 -5.55
N GLY A 299 23.24 -27.95 -5.54
CA GLY A 299 22.09 -28.71 -5.07
C GLY A 299 21.80 -28.51 -3.58
N ASP A 300 22.53 -27.69 -2.83
CA ASP A 300 22.15 -27.41 -1.45
C ASP A 300 20.89 -26.55 -1.37
N VAL A 301 20.13 -26.74 -0.29
CA VAL A 301 18.99 -25.88 0.03
C VAL A 301 19.53 -24.55 0.56
N TYR A 302 19.00 -23.45 0.05
CA TYR A 302 19.34 -22.10 0.51
C TYR A 302 18.13 -21.43 1.19
N PRO A 303 18.32 -20.77 2.34
CA PRO A 303 19.54 -20.78 3.14
C PRO A 303 19.78 -22.12 3.86
N PHE A 304 21.00 -22.35 4.33
CA PHE A 304 21.39 -23.55 5.09
C PHE A 304 20.58 -23.72 6.37
N THR A 305 20.27 -22.61 7.05
CA THR A 305 19.38 -22.55 8.22
C THR A 305 18.23 -21.58 7.96
N GLY A 306 17.04 -21.93 8.42
CA GLY A 306 15.83 -21.10 8.26
C GLY A 306 14.90 -21.61 7.17
N THR A 307 14.00 -20.75 6.71
CA THR A 307 12.97 -21.10 5.71
C THR A 307 13.60 -21.23 4.33
N PRO A 308 13.52 -22.39 3.66
CA PRO A 308 14.03 -22.58 2.30
C PRO A 308 13.40 -21.59 1.30
N ILE A 309 14.24 -20.99 0.45
CA ILE A 309 13.80 -20.08 -0.62
C ILE A 309 14.32 -20.47 -2.01
N GLY A 310 15.36 -21.31 -2.08
CA GLY A 310 15.89 -21.80 -3.35
C GLY A 310 16.84 -22.97 -3.20
N ILE A 311 17.33 -23.45 -4.34
CA ILE A 311 18.37 -24.49 -4.43
C ILE A 311 19.58 -23.89 -5.14
N VAL A 312 20.78 -24.11 -4.59
CA VAL A 312 22.05 -23.65 -5.18
C VAL A 312 22.28 -24.39 -6.49
N PHE A 313 22.56 -23.67 -7.59
CA PHE A 313 22.89 -24.30 -8.88
C PHE A 313 24.28 -23.89 -9.41
N GLU A 314 24.86 -22.84 -8.84
CA GLU A 314 26.18 -22.33 -9.20
C GLU A 314 26.87 -21.86 -7.93
N ILE A 315 28.16 -22.16 -7.79
CA ILE A 315 28.99 -21.70 -6.68
C ILE A 315 30.22 -20.98 -7.20
N SER A 316 30.71 -20.06 -6.39
CA SER A 316 31.95 -19.32 -6.57
C SER A 316 32.56 -19.07 -5.19
N ASN A 317 33.81 -18.63 -5.14
CA ASN A 317 34.49 -18.31 -3.87
C ASN A 317 34.38 -19.45 -2.83
N GLU A 318 34.67 -20.68 -3.27
CA GLU A 318 34.62 -21.89 -2.42
C GLU A 318 33.25 -22.16 -1.76
N GLY A 319 32.16 -21.74 -2.40
CA GLY A 319 30.80 -21.94 -1.90
C GLY A 319 30.27 -20.81 -1.02
N LYS A 320 31.08 -19.77 -0.77
CA LYS A 320 30.64 -18.56 -0.05
C LYS A 320 29.73 -17.66 -0.88
N ASN A 321 29.79 -17.80 -2.20
CA ASN A 321 28.96 -17.05 -3.14
C ASN A 321 28.40 -17.97 -4.20
N GLY A 322 27.34 -17.56 -4.86
CA GLY A 322 26.79 -18.35 -5.95
C GLY A 322 25.46 -17.84 -6.46
N LYS A 323 24.74 -18.74 -7.11
CA LYS A 323 23.38 -18.50 -7.57
C LYS A 323 22.46 -19.61 -7.11
N ILE A 324 21.26 -19.21 -6.72
CA ILE A 324 20.17 -20.12 -6.39
C ILE A 324 19.03 -19.95 -7.38
N VAL A 325 18.29 -21.04 -7.58
CA VAL A 325 17.04 -21.06 -8.34
C VAL A 325 15.86 -21.11 -7.37
N SER A 326 14.81 -20.35 -7.65
CA SER A 326 13.66 -20.23 -6.76
C SER A 326 12.85 -21.53 -6.63
N LEU A 327 12.24 -21.71 -5.45
CA LEU A 327 11.26 -22.79 -5.24
C LEU A 327 9.94 -22.56 -5.98
N LYS A 328 9.67 -21.34 -6.43
CA LYS A 328 8.47 -20.94 -7.18
C LYS A 328 8.75 -20.86 -8.67
N GLU A 329 7.76 -21.13 -9.51
CA GLU A 329 7.75 -20.81 -10.94
C GLU A 329 6.39 -20.25 -11.36
N ASN A 330 6.36 -19.60 -12.52
CA ASN A 330 5.12 -19.16 -13.14
C ASN A 330 5.14 -19.36 -14.66
N GLN A 331 4.06 -19.90 -15.21
CA GLN A 331 3.90 -20.10 -16.65
C GLN A 331 3.03 -18.99 -17.23
N GLN A 332 3.65 -18.02 -17.91
CA GLN A 332 2.99 -16.87 -18.52
C GLN A 332 3.82 -16.29 -19.69
N ARG A 333 3.23 -15.30 -20.37
CA ARG A 333 3.86 -14.53 -21.46
C ARG A 333 5.08 -13.75 -20.99
N TRP A 334 6.10 -13.69 -21.84
CA TRP A 334 7.32 -12.91 -21.63
C TRP A 334 7.09 -11.42 -21.85
N GLY A 335 6.41 -11.05 -22.95
CA GLY A 335 6.24 -9.66 -23.36
C GLY A 335 5.35 -9.50 -24.59
N ALA A 336 5.13 -8.25 -24.99
CA ALA A 336 4.46 -7.92 -26.24
C ALA A 336 5.37 -8.20 -27.46
N ASN A 337 4.77 -8.24 -28.66
CA ASN A 337 5.52 -8.26 -29.93
C ASN A 337 6.08 -6.86 -30.22
N LYS A 338 7.13 -6.51 -29.49
CA LYS A 338 7.82 -5.23 -29.53
C LYS A 338 9.31 -5.45 -29.34
N ASP A 339 10.12 -4.66 -30.06
CA ASP A 339 11.57 -4.63 -29.86
C ASP A 339 11.87 -3.74 -28.65
N GLU A 340 12.11 -4.37 -27.51
CA GLU A 340 12.37 -3.70 -26.24
C GLU A 340 13.72 -2.98 -26.27
N SER A 341 14.72 -3.57 -26.94
CA SER A 341 16.01 -2.93 -27.11
C SER A 341 15.88 -1.63 -27.90
N ALA A 342 15.14 -1.64 -29.01
CA ALA A 342 14.89 -0.47 -29.84
C ALA A 342 13.98 0.56 -29.14
N ASP A 343 13.09 0.12 -28.24
CA ASP A 343 12.25 1.00 -27.43
C ASP A 343 12.97 1.55 -26.17
N GLY A 344 14.27 1.31 -26.07
CA GLY A 344 15.13 1.89 -25.05
C GLY A 344 15.05 1.19 -23.70
N VAL A 345 14.92 -0.13 -23.67
CA VAL A 345 15.19 -0.96 -22.48
C VAL A 345 16.67 -1.35 -22.48
N PRO A 346 17.50 -0.75 -21.60
CA PRO A 346 18.93 -1.08 -21.57
C PRO A 346 19.16 -2.54 -21.21
N THR A 347 20.26 -3.10 -21.72
CA THR A 347 20.77 -4.45 -21.42
C THR A 347 19.80 -5.61 -21.69
N ILE A 348 18.63 -5.40 -22.32
CA ILE A 348 17.65 -6.47 -22.56
C ILE A 348 18.15 -7.58 -23.49
N ARG A 349 19.22 -7.33 -24.26
CA ARG A 349 19.91 -8.33 -25.10
C ARG A 349 21.23 -8.82 -24.49
N ASP A 350 21.55 -8.40 -23.26
CA ASP A 350 22.71 -8.95 -22.56
C ASP A 350 22.49 -10.45 -22.31
N VAL A 351 23.52 -11.23 -22.58
CA VAL A 351 23.48 -12.69 -22.49
C VAL A 351 23.92 -13.20 -21.11
N ASN A 352 24.50 -12.34 -20.26
CA ASN A 352 25.06 -12.69 -18.96
C ASN A 352 24.43 -11.92 -17.78
N ASP A 353 23.80 -10.77 -18.02
CA ASP A 353 23.23 -9.92 -16.95
C ASP A 353 21.70 -9.90 -16.97
N GLY A 354 21.09 -10.98 -16.46
CA GLY A 354 19.64 -11.09 -16.36
C GLY A 354 19.04 -10.18 -15.29
N LYS A 355 19.82 -9.82 -14.27
CA LYS A 355 19.37 -8.96 -13.16
C LYS A 355 19.08 -7.57 -13.68
N THR A 356 20.07 -6.90 -14.25
CA THR A 356 19.91 -5.54 -14.78
C THR A 356 18.88 -5.51 -15.91
N ALA A 357 18.87 -6.51 -16.80
CA ALA A 357 17.88 -6.62 -17.88
C ALA A 357 16.42 -6.69 -17.36
N SER A 358 16.17 -7.53 -16.34
CA SER A 358 14.85 -7.67 -15.74
C SER A 358 14.40 -6.37 -15.06
N GLN A 359 15.29 -5.73 -14.30
CA GLN A 359 15.02 -4.47 -13.61
C GLN A 359 14.69 -3.35 -14.60
N ASN A 360 15.46 -3.22 -15.67
CA ASN A 360 15.25 -2.21 -16.72
C ASN A 360 13.91 -2.39 -17.45
N LEU A 361 13.55 -3.63 -17.79
CA LEU A 361 12.27 -3.90 -18.44
C LEU A 361 11.09 -3.55 -17.52
N VAL A 362 11.17 -3.98 -16.25
CA VAL A 362 10.14 -3.67 -15.25
C VAL A 362 10.03 -2.16 -15.07
N GLU A 363 11.14 -1.44 -14.91
CA GLU A 363 11.13 0.01 -14.74
C GLU A 363 10.49 0.73 -15.95
N LYS A 364 10.81 0.28 -17.17
CA LYS A 364 10.23 0.84 -18.40
C LYS A 364 8.74 0.58 -18.53
N ARG A 365 8.24 -0.58 -18.08
CA ARG A 365 6.90 -1.07 -18.43
C ARG A 365 5.88 -1.01 -17.29
N ARG A 366 6.29 -0.99 -16.03
CA ARG A 366 5.41 -1.14 -14.85
C ARG A 366 4.27 -0.13 -14.75
N SER A 367 4.45 1.08 -15.28
CA SER A 367 3.42 2.13 -15.26
C SER A 367 2.35 1.96 -16.35
N GLY A 368 2.55 1.04 -17.31
CA GLY A 368 1.57 0.75 -18.34
C GLY A 368 0.39 -0.04 -17.81
N SER A 369 -0.83 0.34 -18.18
CA SER A 369 -2.07 -0.37 -17.76
C SER A 369 -2.14 -1.82 -18.25
N ASN A 370 -1.38 -2.16 -19.28
CA ASN A 370 -1.23 -3.50 -19.85
C ASN A 370 -0.03 -4.28 -19.30
N PHE A 371 0.74 -3.76 -18.34
CA PHE A 371 1.95 -4.43 -17.83
C PHE A 371 1.64 -5.84 -17.31
N ALA A 372 0.57 -5.98 -16.53
CA ALA A 372 0.16 -7.26 -15.96
C ALA A 372 -0.30 -8.30 -17.00
N THR A 373 -0.74 -7.86 -18.20
CA THR A 373 -1.22 -8.76 -19.26
C THR A 373 -0.14 -9.06 -20.30
N ASP A 374 0.60 -8.03 -20.72
CA ASP A 374 1.52 -8.12 -21.85
C ASP A 374 2.89 -8.61 -21.38
N TYR A 375 3.32 -8.25 -20.17
CA TYR A 375 4.59 -8.65 -19.55
C TYR A 375 4.34 -9.48 -18.29
N ALA A 376 3.41 -10.43 -18.39
CA ALA A 376 2.82 -11.14 -17.25
C ALA A 376 3.86 -11.83 -16.34
N VAL A 377 4.92 -12.45 -16.88
CA VAL A 377 6.00 -13.03 -16.04
C VAL A 377 6.80 -11.96 -15.29
N PHE A 378 7.03 -10.79 -15.87
CA PHE A 378 7.74 -9.69 -15.21
C PHE A 378 6.87 -8.98 -14.18
N SER A 379 5.56 -8.87 -14.43
CA SER A 379 4.59 -8.40 -13.44
C SER A 379 4.53 -9.35 -12.24
N TRP A 380 4.50 -10.67 -12.49
CA TRP A 380 4.58 -11.66 -11.41
C TRP A 380 5.91 -11.61 -10.67
N LEU A 381 7.04 -11.48 -11.38
CA LEU A 381 8.36 -11.31 -10.77
C LEU A 381 8.38 -10.08 -9.84
N LEU A 382 7.95 -8.92 -10.34
CA LEU A 382 7.89 -7.68 -9.55
C LEU A 382 7.01 -7.86 -8.31
N ASN A 383 5.78 -8.30 -8.49
CA ASN A 383 4.79 -8.24 -7.42
C ASN A 383 4.89 -9.42 -6.44
N THR A 384 5.16 -10.63 -6.94
CA THR A 384 5.15 -11.86 -6.13
C THR A 384 6.52 -12.25 -5.62
N MET A 385 7.57 -12.07 -6.42
CA MET A 385 8.93 -12.47 -6.02
C MET A 385 9.68 -11.33 -5.34
N ASN A 386 9.45 -10.09 -5.80
CA ASN A 386 10.17 -8.91 -5.34
C ASN A 386 9.30 -7.91 -4.55
N GLU A 387 8.05 -8.24 -4.23
CA GLU A 387 7.19 -7.41 -3.37
C GLU A 387 7.11 -5.94 -3.83
N SER A 388 6.94 -5.77 -5.14
CA SER A 388 6.86 -4.48 -5.84
C SER A 388 8.15 -3.64 -5.78
N ASN A 389 9.26 -4.20 -5.28
CA ASN A 389 10.59 -3.61 -5.40
C ASN A 389 11.18 -3.91 -6.79
N VAL A 390 11.30 -2.87 -7.61
CA VAL A 390 11.93 -2.96 -8.94
C VAL A 390 13.36 -3.50 -8.85
N TYR A 391 14.10 -3.14 -7.80
CA TYR A 391 15.49 -3.54 -7.59
C TYR A 391 15.61 -4.76 -6.67
N GLY A 392 14.58 -5.60 -6.60
CA GLY A 392 14.61 -6.84 -5.83
C GLY A 392 15.69 -7.82 -6.31
N GLU A 393 15.99 -8.81 -5.45
CA GLU A 393 17.08 -9.77 -5.68
C GLU A 393 16.74 -10.88 -6.67
N TRP A 394 15.45 -11.20 -6.86
CA TRP A 394 15.03 -12.20 -7.84
C TRP A 394 14.94 -11.58 -9.23
N TYR A 395 15.47 -12.29 -10.22
CA TYR A 395 15.41 -11.87 -11.62
C TYR A 395 15.22 -13.03 -12.57
N MET A 396 14.79 -12.72 -13.80
CA MET A 396 14.78 -13.68 -14.89
C MET A 396 16.22 -13.88 -15.40
N PRO A 397 16.71 -15.13 -15.45
CA PRO A 397 18.08 -15.40 -15.90
C PRO A 397 18.31 -14.90 -17.32
N ALA A 398 19.47 -14.33 -17.63
CA ALA A 398 19.89 -14.13 -19.01
C ALA A 398 20.24 -15.47 -19.68
N LYS A 399 20.44 -15.46 -21.01
CA LYS A 399 20.68 -16.66 -21.82
C LYS A 399 21.74 -17.59 -21.22
N ASN A 400 22.91 -17.06 -20.85
CA ASN A 400 24.00 -17.87 -20.33
C ASN A 400 23.83 -18.22 -18.85
N GLU A 401 23.08 -17.43 -18.08
CA GLU A 401 22.69 -17.81 -16.72
C GLU A 401 21.70 -18.98 -16.74
N LEU A 402 20.81 -19.01 -17.72
CA LEU A 402 19.90 -20.13 -17.95
C LEU A 402 20.66 -21.38 -18.40
N ARG A 403 21.71 -21.24 -19.23
CA ARG A 403 22.63 -22.36 -19.51
C ARG A 403 23.31 -22.86 -18.25
N SER A 404 23.78 -21.94 -17.39
CA SER A 404 24.42 -22.31 -16.13
C SER A 404 23.47 -23.09 -15.21
N LEU A 405 22.21 -22.66 -15.12
CA LEU A 405 21.18 -23.40 -14.39
C LEU A 405 20.97 -24.82 -14.94
N VAL A 406 20.85 -24.98 -16.26
CA VAL A 406 20.65 -26.32 -16.87
C VAL A 406 21.88 -27.21 -16.71
N ALA A 407 23.09 -26.63 -16.76
CA ALA A 407 24.33 -27.32 -16.47
C ALA A 407 24.36 -27.82 -15.02
N GLY A 408 24.12 -26.91 -14.06
CA GLY A 408 24.14 -27.17 -12.63
C GLY A 408 23.16 -28.26 -12.22
N MET A 409 21.92 -28.20 -12.72
CA MET A 409 20.95 -29.28 -12.46
C MET A 409 21.37 -30.62 -13.06
N SER A 410 22.17 -30.62 -14.13
CA SER A 410 22.65 -31.84 -14.79
C SER A 410 23.97 -32.35 -14.19
N GLY A 411 24.42 -31.80 -13.05
CA GLY A 411 25.67 -32.21 -12.41
C GLY A 411 26.93 -31.73 -13.14
N LEU A 412 26.80 -30.72 -14.01
CA LEU A 412 27.91 -30.10 -14.74
C LEU A 412 28.06 -28.64 -14.32
N THR A 413 29.24 -28.08 -14.55
CA THR A 413 29.47 -26.64 -14.44
C THR A 413 29.37 -26.01 -15.83
N TYR A 414 28.88 -24.79 -15.92
CA TYR A 414 28.78 -24.11 -17.21
C TYR A 414 30.14 -23.98 -17.91
N SER A 415 31.20 -23.75 -17.13
CA SER A 415 32.58 -23.65 -17.64
C SER A 415 33.05 -24.88 -18.42
N GLN A 416 32.55 -26.07 -18.08
CA GLN A 416 32.90 -27.32 -18.77
C GLN A 416 32.29 -27.40 -20.18
N ILE A 417 31.15 -26.75 -20.40
CA ILE A 417 30.34 -26.95 -21.62
C ILE A 417 30.15 -25.67 -22.46
N VAL A 418 30.58 -24.51 -21.97
CA VAL A 418 30.36 -23.21 -22.63
C VAL A 418 30.86 -23.17 -24.07
N ASN A 419 32.00 -23.80 -24.37
CA ASN A 419 32.59 -23.79 -25.72
C ASN A 419 31.99 -24.85 -26.65
N THR A 420 31.19 -25.78 -26.12
CA THR A 420 30.59 -26.89 -26.88
C THR A 420 29.07 -26.75 -27.03
N TRP A 421 28.42 -25.97 -26.15
CA TRP A 421 26.98 -25.76 -26.21
C TRP A 421 26.61 -24.55 -27.08
N THR A 422 26.55 -24.75 -28.39
CA THR A 422 26.17 -23.69 -29.34
C THR A 422 24.67 -23.40 -29.32
N ASP A 423 24.29 -22.17 -29.68
CA ASP A 423 22.88 -21.76 -29.83
C ASP A 423 22.12 -22.69 -30.81
N GLY A 424 20.88 -23.06 -30.48
CA GLY A 424 20.03 -23.96 -31.27
C GLY A 424 20.27 -25.46 -31.08
N ASN A 425 21.40 -25.83 -30.46
CA ASN A 425 21.75 -27.23 -30.19
C ASN A 425 21.42 -27.64 -28.75
N SER A 426 21.29 -28.95 -28.56
CA SER A 426 21.13 -29.55 -27.23
C SER A 426 22.39 -29.34 -26.41
N MET A 427 22.21 -29.20 -25.10
CA MET A 427 23.32 -29.21 -24.16
C MET A 427 24.20 -30.46 -24.36
N PRO A 428 25.53 -30.33 -24.29
CA PRO A 428 26.43 -31.47 -24.28
C PRO A 428 26.06 -32.46 -23.17
N ASP A 429 26.11 -33.76 -23.49
CA ASP A 429 25.76 -34.87 -22.59
C ASP A 429 24.35 -34.81 -21.99
N PHE A 430 23.44 -34.02 -22.57
CA PHE A 430 22.11 -33.81 -22.01
C PHE A 430 21.35 -35.12 -21.74
N THR A 431 21.46 -36.09 -22.65
CA THR A 431 20.81 -37.40 -22.55
C THR A 431 21.67 -38.47 -21.89
N ALA A 432 22.89 -38.14 -21.45
CA ALA A 432 23.72 -39.09 -20.70
C ALA A 432 23.02 -39.42 -19.38
N GLN A 433 23.02 -40.71 -19.01
CA GLN A 433 22.28 -41.18 -17.84
C GLN A 433 22.66 -40.42 -16.56
N ALA A 434 23.95 -40.14 -16.36
CA ALA A 434 24.43 -39.36 -15.22
C ALA A 434 23.81 -37.95 -15.16
N CYS A 435 23.66 -37.26 -16.31
CA CYS A 435 23.01 -35.95 -16.38
C CYS A 435 21.50 -36.05 -16.10
N VAL A 436 20.84 -37.10 -16.60
CA VAL A 436 19.41 -37.36 -16.34
C VAL A 436 19.15 -37.62 -14.85
N ASP A 437 19.98 -38.45 -14.23
CA ASP A 437 19.88 -38.79 -12.80
C ASP A 437 20.13 -37.55 -11.94
N ALA A 438 21.15 -36.75 -12.27
CA ALA A 438 21.45 -35.49 -11.59
C ALA A 438 20.27 -34.52 -11.66
N ARG A 439 19.66 -34.33 -12.84
CA ARG A 439 18.47 -33.46 -13.00
C ARG A 439 17.29 -33.93 -12.17
N THR A 440 17.05 -35.24 -12.15
CA THR A 440 15.99 -35.86 -11.36
C THR A 440 16.22 -35.64 -9.86
N ALA A 441 17.45 -35.83 -9.39
CA ALA A 441 17.83 -35.56 -8.01
C ALA A 441 17.67 -34.06 -7.67
N PHE A 442 18.10 -33.15 -8.54
CA PHE A 442 17.95 -31.71 -8.35
C PHE A 442 16.48 -31.30 -8.20
N ASN A 443 15.60 -31.80 -9.06
CA ASN A 443 14.15 -31.57 -8.96
C ASN A 443 13.56 -32.12 -7.65
N THR A 444 14.02 -33.30 -7.21
CA THR A 444 13.60 -33.89 -5.93
C THR A 444 13.97 -32.97 -4.76
N LYS A 445 15.14 -32.32 -4.81
CA LYS A 445 15.54 -31.33 -3.80
C LYS A 445 14.64 -30.10 -3.78
N ILE A 446 14.24 -29.57 -4.94
CA ILE A 446 13.23 -28.48 -5.03
C ILE A 446 11.94 -28.90 -4.33
N LYS A 447 11.43 -30.10 -4.65
CA LYS A 447 10.20 -30.64 -4.06
C LYS A 447 10.29 -30.78 -2.55
N ASN A 448 11.39 -31.37 -2.06
CA ASN A 448 11.61 -31.61 -0.63
C ASN A 448 11.74 -30.29 0.15
N ALA A 449 12.23 -29.23 -0.50
CA ALA A 449 12.25 -27.88 0.06
C ALA A 449 10.88 -27.17 0.02
N GLY A 450 9.81 -27.83 -0.44
CA GLY A 450 8.45 -27.28 -0.54
C GLY A 450 8.18 -26.51 -1.84
N GLY A 451 9.05 -26.62 -2.84
CA GLY A 451 8.92 -25.94 -4.13
C GLY A 451 8.14 -26.74 -5.19
N THR A 452 7.84 -26.06 -6.30
CA THR A 452 7.30 -26.69 -7.51
C THR A 452 8.45 -27.22 -8.37
N GLU A 453 8.44 -28.50 -8.72
CA GLU A 453 9.45 -29.14 -9.58
C GLU A 453 9.57 -28.46 -10.95
N MET A 454 10.76 -28.46 -11.56
CA MET A 454 10.90 -27.98 -12.94
C MET A 454 10.31 -29.02 -13.90
N ASN A 455 9.54 -28.56 -14.88
CA ASN A 455 8.95 -29.43 -15.89
C ASN A 455 10.02 -29.88 -16.89
N ILE A 456 10.65 -31.03 -16.63
CA ILE A 456 11.69 -31.60 -17.48
C ILE A 456 11.15 -32.31 -18.73
N THR A 457 9.84 -32.57 -18.81
CA THR A 457 9.22 -33.28 -19.94
C THR A 457 8.74 -32.34 -21.03
N ASN A 458 8.26 -31.15 -20.69
CA ASN A 458 7.71 -30.20 -21.66
C ASN A 458 7.86 -28.73 -21.22
N GLY A 459 8.76 -28.47 -20.26
CA GLY A 459 8.97 -27.11 -19.75
C GLY A 459 9.88 -26.33 -20.67
N GLN A 460 9.39 -25.17 -21.13
CA GLN A 460 10.19 -24.21 -21.87
C GLN A 460 10.37 -22.93 -21.03
N TYR A 461 11.61 -22.67 -20.61
CA TYR A 461 11.93 -21.64 -19.64
C TYR A 461 12.52 -20.41 -20.30
N TRP A 462 12.00 -19.24 -19.91
CA TRP A 462 12.41 -17.94 -20.44
C TRP A 462 13.80 -17.53 -19.97
N ALA A 463 14.53 -16.89 -20.88
CA ALA A 463 15.61 -15.99 -20.52
C ALA A 463 15.14 -14.53 -20.67
N SER A 464 15.75 -13.62 -19.91
CA SER A 464 15.51 -12.17 -20.04
C SER A 464 16.10 -11.61 -21.33
N THR A 465 17.03 -12.34 -21.95
CA THR A 465 17.64 -11.97 -23.22
C THR A 465 16.59 -11.98 -24.34
N GLU A 466 16.26 -10.80 -24.85
CA GLU A 466 15.49 -10.61 -26.07
C GLU A 466 16.29 -11.07 -27.31
N ALA A 467 15.63 -11.67 -28.28
CA ALA A 467 16.22 -11.94 -29.59
C ALA A 467 15.90 -10.83 -30.60
N ASP A 468 14.62 -10.50 -30.74
CA ASP A 468 14.12 -9.47 -31.64
C ASP A 468 12.72 -9.01 -31.20
N ALA A 469 11.99 -8.28 -32.05
CA ALA A 469 10.63 -7.80 -31.75
C ALA A 469 9.60 -8.89 -31.40
N THR A 470 9.80 -10.13 -31.86
CA THR A 470 8.83 -11.23 -31.74
C THR A 470 9.30 -12.30 -30.77
N PHE A 471 10.61 -12.56 -30.71
CA PHE A 471 11.16 -13.71 -30.02
C PHE A 471 12.04 -13.32 -28.82
N ALA A 472 12.00 -14.17 -27.80
CA ALA A 472 12.94 -14.15 -26.68
C ALA A 472 13.69 -15.49 -26.62
N TRP A 473 14.86 -15.47 -25.97
CA TRP A 473 15.61 -16.68 -25.73
C TRP A 473 14.91 -17.55 -24.69
N SER A 474 14.97 -18.87 -24.90
CA SER A 474 14.43 -19.85 -23.96
C SER A 474 15.17 -21.18 -24.06
N VAL A 475 15.04 -22.02 -23.02
CA VAL A 475 15.54 -23.40 -23.03
C VAL A 475 14.37 -24.39 -22.90
N HIS A 476 14.38 -25.45 -23.71
CA HIS A 476 13.42 -26.54 -23.61
C HIS A 476 14.03 -27.70 -22.81
N LEU A 477 13.52 -27.98 -21.61
CA LEU A 477 14.10 -28.99 -20.72
C LEU A 477 13.86 -30.43 -21.17
N GLU A 478 12.99 -30.69 -22.14
CA GLU A 478 12.89 -32.02 -22.75
C GLU A 478 14.10 -32.33 -23.65
N THR A 479 14.63 -31.32 -24.34
CA THR A 479 15.65 -31.51 -25.38
C THR A 479 17.00 -30.90 -25.02
N GLY A 480 17.07 -30.11 -23.95
CA GLY A 480 18.25 -29.34 -23.56
C GLY A 480 18.61 -28.25 -24.57
N LYS A 481 17.70 -27.89 -25.49
CA LYS A 481 17.99 -26.91 -26.54
C LYS A 481 17.71 -25.51 -26.06
N ILE A 482 18.69 -24.63 -26.22
CA ILE A 482 18.53 -23.18 -26.01
C ILE A 482 18.42 -22.47 -27.35
N HIS A 483 17.36 -21.69 -27.57
CA HIS A 483 17.07 -21.10 -28.87
C HIS A 483 16.24 -19.82 -28.78
N ALA A 484 16.27 -19.05 -29.86
CA ALA A 484 15.68 -17.71 -30.00
C ALA A 484 14.37 -17.73 -30.82
N THR A 485 13.54 -18.76 -30.70
CA THR A 485 12.34 -18.92 -31.54
C THR A 485 11.04 -18.99 -30.76
N LYS A 486 11.08 -18.77 -29.43
CA LYS A 486 9.87 -18.73 -28.62
C LYS A 486 9.26 -17.34 -28.65
N ARG A 487 8.01 -17.24 -29.11
CA ARG A 487 7.30 -15.96 -29.25
C ARG A 487 7.04 -15.36 -27.88
N LYS A 488 7.32 -14.07 -27.70
CA LYS A 488 7.15 -13.37 -26.42
C LYS A 488 5.72 -13.42 -25.87
N ASP A 489 4.74 -13.44 -26.78
CA ASP A 489 3.30 -13.48 -26.49
C ASP A 489 2.75 -14.89 -26.18
N ASP A 490 3.60 -15.93 -26.16
CA ASP A 490 3.22 -17.29 -25.81
C ASP A 490 3.02 -17.45 -24.30
N ALA A 491 1.79 -17.80 -23.88
CA ALA A 491 1.44 -18.00 -22.48
C ALA A 491 1.97 -19.32 -21.88
N TRP A 492 2.59 -20.19 -22.70
CA TRP A 492 3.12 -21.49 -22.27
C TRP A 492 4.60 -21.45 -21.87
N GLY A 493 5.25 -20.29 -21.90
CA GLY A 493 6.61 -20.16 -21.37
C GLY A 493 6.65 -20.00 -19.86
N ARG A 494 7.75 -20.44 -19.24
CA ARG A 494 7.91 -20.49 -17.79
C ARG A 494 9.03 -19.58 -17.33
N LEU A 495 8.78 -18.80 -16.28
CA LEU A 495 9.83 -18.12 -15.54
C LEU A 495 10.15 -18.94 -14.29
N ARG A 496 11.43 -19.29 -14.14
CA ARG A 496 12.03 -19.76 -12.90
C ARG A 496 13.07 -18.73 -12.46
N PRO A 497 12.74 -17.81 -11.54
CA PRO A 497 13.66 -16.77 -11.09
C PRO A 497 14.94 -17.35 -10.47
N ILE A 498 16.02 -16.58 -10.60
CA ILE A 498 17.29 -16.84 -9.93
C ILE A 498 17.68 -15.63 -9.09
N MET A 499 18.55 -15.82 -8.10
CA MET A 499 19.19 -14.74 -7.36
C MET A 499 20.64 -15.11 -7.05
N GLN A 500 21.46 -14.10 -6.78
CA GLN A 500 22.83 -14.27 -6.26
C GLN A 500 22.80 -14.26 -4.73
N PHE A 501 23.72 -14.98 -4.09
CA PHE A 501 23.89 -14.96 -2.64
C PHE A 501 25.35 -14.73 -2.24
#